data_AF-A0A0S6XGA3-F1
#
_entry.id   AF-A0A0S6XGA3-F1
#
_cell.length_a   1.000
_cell.length_b   1.000
_cell.length_c   1.000
_cell.angle_alpha   90.00
_cell.angle_beta   90.00
_cell.angle_gamma   90.00
#
_symmetry.space_group_name_H-M   'P 1'
#
loop_
_entity.id
_entity.type
_entity.pdbx_description
1 polymer ?
#
loop_
_entity_poly.entity_id
_entity_poly.type
_entity_poly.pdbx_seq_one_letter_code
_entity_poly.pdbx_strand_id
1 'polypeptide(L)'
;MPGKPDRALSAVLPPLIFGTATFNNLYNKDPYELDTVGLVQDALEHGVRAFDTSPYYGPSEELLGAALDTEFVHTNVPREDIFILTKCGRIASDEFDYSPEWVRASVTRSLKRLRTDYLDVVYCHDVEFVSEDAALEAVRELRRIRDQDGTIKYIGISGYPVDVLCKLAKRVLAETGEPLDVVLSYANFTLQNTRLASEGVAQLRDAGVDVVPNASVLGMGLLRSDGVPVGAQGDWHPASSELRSAIKRASDFCDRHGEKLEVIAIRYALESWITLGHSVGSLGDPASGMPWTTETNKQVGGRKLGVSVMGVSKRSELRKTLQVWRSILDGLENGQEFARLAGRWARDHEWSLNRKHAVQILADGILEHLEQWQDYTWPSPPLDFKNKLDKGLRVEQQPEANLLTPAASPPPDEIPVVAESVSMPVR
;
A
#
# COMPACT_ATOMS: atom_id res chain seq x y z
N MET A 1 -26.93 0.19 10.74
CA MET A 1 -27.63 -0.44 9.59
C MET A 1 -27.03 -1.84 9.42
N PRO A 2 -27.80 -2.85 8.99
CA PRO A 2 -27.22 -4.16 8.69
C PRO A 2 -26.08 -3.96 7.68
N GLY A 3 -24.86 -4.39 8.01
CA GLY A 3 -23.68 -4.31 7.14
C GLY A 3 -22.63 -3.24 7.49
N LYS A 4 -23.00 -2.12 8.14
CA LYS A 4 -21.99 -1.17 8.64
C LYS A 4 -21.29 -1.73 9.88
N PRO A 5 -19.95 -1.81 9.93
CA PRO A 5 -19.23 -2.31 11.10
C PRO A 5 -19.47 -1.48 12.36
N ASP A 6 -19.48 -2.14 13.52
CA ASP A 6 -19.62 -1.48 14.83
C ASP A 6 -18.35 -0.72 15.24
N ARG A 7 -17.18 -1.13 14.71
CA ARG A 7 -15.89 -0.49 14.98
C ARG A 7 -15.53 0.42 13.82
N ALA A 8 -14.97 1.59 14.14
CA ALA A 8 -14.36 2.46 13.14
C ALA A 8 -13.13 1.78 12.52
N LEU A 9 -12.83 2.08 11.25
CA LEU A 9 -11.70 1.49 10.54
C LEU A 9 -10.37 1.78 11.27
N SER A 10 -10.23 2.99 11.80
CA SER A 10 -9.06 3.41 12.58
C SER A 10 -8.89 2.69 13.91
N ALA A 11 -9.85 1.86 14.33
CA ALA A 11 -9.72 1.02 15.51
C ALA A 11 -9.23 -0.40 15.17
N VAL A 12 -9.16 -0.78 13.89
CA VAL A 12 -8.92 -2.18 13.47
C VAL A 12 -7.89 -2.35 12.37
N LEU A 13 -7.74 -1.39 11.45
CA LEU A 13 -6.88 -1.55 10.28
C LEU A 13 -5.40 -1.62 10.68
N PRO A 14 -4.64 -2.65 10.31
CA PRO A 14 -3.19 -2.67 10.51
C PRO A 14 -2.51 -1.44 9.87
N PRO A 15 -1.55 -0.77 10.54
CA PRO A 15 -0.90 0.42 10.01
C PRO A 15 0.14 0.11 8.92
N LEU A 16 0.49 -1.17 8.71
CA LEU A 16 1.28 -1.62 7.57
C LEU A 16 0.43 -2.52 6.67
N ILE A 17 0.26 -2.10 5.42
CA ILE A 17 -0.52 -2.81 4.40
C ILE A 17 0.44 -3.30 3.31
N PHE A 18 0.28 -4.55 2.87
CA PHE A 18 0.97 -5.08 1.71
C PHE A 18 0.14 -4.82 0.44
N GLY A 19 0.54 -3.81 -0.32
CA GLY A 19 0.02 -3.53 -1.65
C GLY A 19 0.55 -4.51 -2.70
N THR A 20 -0.37 -5.12 -3.45
CA THR A 20 -0.12 -6.10 -4.49
C THR A 20 -0.16 -5.49 -5.89
N ALA A 21 -0.03 -4.16 -6.01
CA ALA A 21 0.16 -3.50 -7.31
C ALA A 21 1.38 -4.07 -8.06
N THR A 22 2.38 -4.58 -7.35
CA THR A 22 3.52 -5.28 -7.94
C THR A 22 3.16 -6.62 -8.59
N PHE A 23 2.02 -7.26 -8.26
CA PHE A 23 1.57 -8.51 -8.89
C PHE A 23 0.94 -8.26 -10.27
N ASN A 24 1.55 -7.39 -11.06
CA ASN A 24 1.05 -6.94 -12.36
C ASN A 24 2.18 -6.82 -13.40
N ASN A 25 1.77 -6.54 -14.63
CA ASN A 25 2.65 -6.36 -15.79
C ASN A 25 3.37 -4.99 -15.86
N LEU A 26 3.05 -4.03 -14.98
CA LEU A 26 3.75 -2.75 -14.89
C LEU A 26 5.08 -2.93 -14.16
N TYR A 27 5.09 -3.69 -13.07
CA TYR A 27 6.28 -3.89 -12.24
C TYR A 27 7.09 -5.12 -12.64
N ASN A 28 6.45 -6.13 -13.25
CA ASN A 28 7.09 -7.39 -13.62
C ASN A 28 6.84 -7.76 -15.09
N LYS A 29 7.75 -8.55 -15.67
CA LYS A 29 7.62 -9.04 -17.05
C LYS A 29 6.54 -10.11 -17.17
N ASP A 30 6.47 -10.99 -16.18
CA ASP A 30 5.40 -11.96 -16.01
C ASP A 30 5.02 -12.03 -14.53
N PRO A 31 3.83 -11.55 -14.14
CA PRO A 31 3.36 -11.65 -12.75
C PRO A 31 3.04 -13.09 -12.32
N TYR A 32 2.86 -14.03 -13.26
CA TYR A 32 2.61 -15.44 -12.93
C TYR A 32 3.90 -16.20 -12.57
N GLU A 33 5.07 -15.67 -12.93
CA GLU A 33 6.36 -16.22 -12.50
C GLU A 33 6.72 -15.82 -11.05
N LEU A 34 5.97 -14.89 -10.45
CA LEU A 34 6.19 -14.47 -9.07
C LEU A 34 5.71 -15.57 -8.09
N ASP A 35 6.52 -15.84 -7.07
CA ASP A 35 6.11 -16.63 -5.90
C ASP A 35 5.17 -15.81 -4.99
N THR A 36 3.98 -15.49 -5.50
CA THR A 36 2.97 -14.70 -4.80
C THR A 36 2.40 -15.44 -3.58
N VAL A 37 2.22 -16.75 -3.69
CA VAL A 37 1.83 -17.63 -2.56
C VAL A 37 2.83 -17.49 -1.43
N GLY A 38 4.12 -17.66 -1.74
CA GLY A 38 5.19 -17.54 -0.79
C GLY A 38 5.38 -16.16 -0.18
N LEU A 39 5.19 -15.11 -0.98
CA LEU A 39 5.21 -13.72 -0.50
C LEU A 39 4.10 -13.43 0.50
N VAL A 40 2.88 -13.87 0.21
CA VAL A 40 1.73 -13.68 1.10
C VAL A 40 1.88 -14.52 2.36
N GLN A 41 2.35 -15.77 2.26
CA GLN A 41 2.68 -16.60 3.42
C GLN A 41 3.74 -15.94 4.30
N ASP A 42 4.88 -15.53 3.74
CA ASP A 42 5.94 -14.84 4.50
C ASP A 42 5.39 -13.58 5.17
N ALA A 43 4.54 -12.81 4.49
CA ALA A 43 3.93 -11.60 5.06
C ALA A 43 3.04 -11.93 6.27
N LEU A 44 2.18 -12.95 6.15
CA LEU A 44 1.31 -13.42 7.23
C LEU A 44 2.11 -13.95 8.43
N GLU A 45 3.14 -14.76 8.18
CA GLU A 45 4.05 -15.25 9.23
C GLU A 45 4.69 -14.09 10.00
N HIS A 46 4.96 -12.98 9.32
CA HIS A 46 5.62 -11.81 9.90
C HIS A 46 4.67 -10.78 10.51
N GLY A 47 3.37 -11.08 10.58
CA GLY A 47 2.35 -10.26 11.24
C GLY A 47 1.59 -9.31 10.30
N VAL A 48 1.89 -9.27 9.00
CA VAL A 48 1.09 -8.48 8.06
C VAL A 48 -0.31 -9.08 7.98
N ARG A 49 -1.32 -8.24 8.10
CA ARG A 49 -2.73 -8.65 8.10
C ARG A 49 -3.60 -7.88 7.12
N ALA A 50 -3.05 -6.91 6.38
CA ALA A 50 -3.80 -6.11 5.42
C ALA A 50 -3.15 -6.16 4.03
N PHE A 51 -3.98 -6.37 3.01
CA PHE A 51 -3.56 -6.48 1.61
C PHE A 51 -4.37 -5.53 0.73
N ASP A 52 -3.68 -4.68 -0.04
CA ASP A 52 -4.31 -3.73 -0.97
C ASP A 52 -4.09 -4.17 -2.43
N THR A 53 -5.18 -4.38 -3.16
CA THR A 53 -5.17 -4.84 -4.56
C THR A 53 -6.13 -4.00 -5.41
N SER A 54 -6.36 -4.37 -6.67
CA SER A 54 -7.32 -3.72 -7.55
C SER A 54 -7.63 -4.59 -8.77
N PRO A 55 -8.87 -4.60 -9.30
CA PRO A 55 -9.19 -5.22 -10.58
C PRO A 55 -8.37 -4.67 -11.75
N TYR A 56 -7.87 -3.44 -11.64
CA TYR A 56 -7.02 -2.80 -12.64
C TYR A 56 -5.58 -3.33 -12.63
N TYR A 57 -5.12 -3.93 -11.52
CA TYR A 57 -3.73 -4.39 -11.37
C TYR A 57 -3.48 -5.74 -12.06
N GLY A 58 -3.90 -5.88 -13.33
CA GLY A 58 -3.74 -7.12 -14.09
C GLY A 58 -4.31 -8.33 -13.32
N PRO A 59 -3.53 -9.41 -13.14
CA PRO A 59 -3.99 -10.61 -12.43
C PRO A 59 -3.89 -10.52 -10.90
N SER A 60 -3.58 -9.35 -10.32
CA SER A 60 -3.27 -9.21 -8.90
C SER A 60 -4.37 -9.73 -7.95
N GLU A 61 -5.65 -9.49 -8.24
CA GLU A 61 -6.75 -10.03 -7.43
C GLU A 61 -6.80 -11.57 -7.47
N GLU A 62 -6.54 -12.16 -8.64
CA GLU A 62 -6.56 -13.62 -8.83
C GLU A 62 -5.35 -14.27 -8.14
N LEU A 63 -4.17 -13.65 -8.25
CA LEU A 63 -2.95 -14.10 -7.59
C LEU A 63 -3.04 -13.98 -6.06
N LEU A 64 -3.54 -12.84 -5.56
CA LEU A 64 -3.77 -12.66 -4.12
C LEU A 64 -4.84 -13.61 -3.60
N GLY A 65 -5.95 -13.79 -4.33
CA GLY A 65 -7.00 -14.74 -3.97
C GLY A 65 -6.49 -16.17 -3.88
N ALA A 66 -5.69 -16.62 -4.85
CA ALA A 66 -5.07 -17.93 -4.82
C ALA A 66 -4.07 -18.10 -3.65
N ALA A 67 -3.32 -17.05 -3.32
CA ALA A 67 -2.36 -17.06 -2.21
C ALA A 67 -3.03 -17.10 -0.83
N LEU A 68 -4.18 -16.44 -0.68
CA LEU A 68 -4.99 -16.48 0.54
C LEU A 68 -5.82 -17.77 0.66
N ASP A 69 -6.12 -18.44 -0.44
CA ASP A 69 -6.88 -19.69 -0.49
C ASP A 69 -5.96 -20.93 -0.46
N THR A 70 -4.99 -20.92 0.45
CA THR A 70 -4.12 -22.08 0.69
C THR A 70 -4.44 -22.73 2.03
N GLU A 71 -4.20 -24.03 2.15
CA GLU A 71 -4.38 -24.78 3.41
C GLU A 71 -3.63 -24.13 4.58
N PHE A 72 -2.44 -23.61 4.31
CA PHE A 72 -1.65 -22.88 5.29
C PHE A 72 -2.39 -21.67 5.85
N VAL A 73 -3.00 -20.85 4.99
CA VAL A 73 -3.72 -19.65 5.45
C VAL A 73 -4.96 -20.05 6.22
N HIS A 74 -5.77 -20.96 5.66
CA HIS A 74 -6.99 -21.47 6.31
C HIS A 74 -6.74 -22.10 7.69
N THR A 75 -5.59 -22.76 7.87
CA THR A 75 -5.22 -23.39 9.14
C THR A 75 -4.71 -22.39 10.17
N ASN A 76 -3.98 -21.36 9.75
CA ASN A 76 -3.19 -20.53 10.68
C ASN A 76 -3.71 -19.11 10.88
N VAL A 77 -4.53 -18.57 9.97
CA VAL A 77 -5.01 -17.18 10.03
C VAL A 77 -6.51 -17.14 9.72
N PRO A 78 -7.37 -16.80 10.70
CA PRO A 78 -8.79 -16.60 10.45
C PRO A 78 -9.03 -15.51 9.40
N ARG A 79 -10.02 -15.69 8.51
CA ARG A 79 -10.34 -14.71 7.45
C ARG A 79 -10.68 -13.34 8.04
N GLU A 80 -11.33 -13.29 9.19
CA GLU A 80 -11.68 -12.05 9.91
C GLU A 80 -10.47 -11.24 10.41
N ASP A 81 -9.31 -11.88 10.54
CA ASP A 81 -8.06 -11.21 10.90
C ASP A 81 -7.31 -10.68 9.66
N ILE A 82 -7.77 -11.02 8.46
CA ILE A 82 -7.20 -10.55 7.19
C ILE A 82 -8.05 -9.40 6.67
N PHE A 83 -7.43 -8.28 6.32
CA PHE A 83 -8.08 -7.15 5.67
C PHE A 83 -7.79 -7.20 4.18
N ILE A 84 -8.82 -7.37 3.37
CA ILE A 84 -8.72 -7.28 1.91
C ILE A 84 -9.28 -5.93 1.47
N LEU A 85 -8.39 -5.08 0.96
CA LEU A 85 -8.72 -3.79 0.39
C LEU A 85 -8.61 -3.89 -1.14
N THR A 86 -9.70 -3.57 -1.84
CA THR A 86 -9.71 -3.55 -3.31
C THR A 86 -10.41 -2.30 -3.83
N LYS A 87 -10.57 -2.19 -5.14
CA LYS A 87 -11.02 -0.96 -5.80
C LYS A 87 -12.06 -1.24 -6.89
N CYS A 88 -12.78 -0.21 -7.31
CA CYS A 88 -13.67 -0.24 -8.46
C CYS A 88 -13.54 1.04 -9.30
N GLY A 89 -14.24 1.12 -10.43
CA GLY A 89 -14.27 2.33 -11.27
C GLY A 89 -13.28 2.28 -12.43
N ARG A 90 -11.99 2.13 -12.14
CA ARG A 90 -10.94 2.03 -13.17
C ARG A 90 -10.92 0.66 -13.84
N ILE A 91 -11.05 0.62 -15.16
CA ILE A 91 -11.07 -0.61 -15.97
C ILE A 91 -9.72 -0.81 -16.66
N ALA A 92 -9.24 0.24 -17.34
CA ALA A 92 -7.99 0.24 -18.09
C ALA A 92 -7.22 1.55 -17.85
N SER A 93 -6.15 1.79 -18.62
CA SER A 93 -5.38 3.03 -18.56
C SER A 93 -6.24 4.27 -18.83
N ASP A 94 -7.20 4.15 -19.74
CA ASP A 94 -8.03 5.23 -20.28
C ASP A 94 -9.53 4.91 -20.30
N GLU A 95 -9.95 3.86 -19.59
CA GLU A 95 -11.34 3.45 -19.46
C GLU A 95 -11.76 3.42 -17.98
N PHE A 96 -12.78 4.21 -17.66
CA PHE A 96 -13.32 4.37 -16.32
C PHE A 96 -14.84 4.28 -16.37
N ASP A 97 -15.45 3.40 -15.58
CA ASP A 97 -16.89 3.30 -15.44
C ASP A 97 -17.27 3.33 -13.96
N TYR A 98 -17.92 4.43 -13.56
CA TYR A 98 -18.34 4.67 -12.20
C TYR A 98 -19.85 4.51 -12.03
N SER A 99 -20.54 4.00 -13.07
CA SER A 99 -21.97 3.72 -13.01
C SER A 99 -22.30 2.71 -11.90
N PRO A 100 -23.47 2.81 -11.25
CA PRO A 100 -23.89 1.86 -10.23
C PRO A 100 -23.86 0.41 -10.72
N GLU A 101 -24.23 0.17 -11.98
CA GLU A 101 -24.23 -1.17 -12.58
C GLU A 101 -22.81 -1.75 -12.67
N TRP A 102 -21.83 -0.95 -13.11
CA TRP A 102 -20.45 -1.42 -13.18
C TRP A 102 -19.82 -1.57 -11.80
N VAL A 103 -20.08 -0.66 -10.86
CA VAL A 103 -19.60 -0.77 -9.47
C VAL A 103 -20.02 -2.11 -8.88
N ARG A 104 -21.30 -2.48 -9.02
CA ARG A 104 -21.84 -3.78 -8.56
C ARG A 104 -21.19 -4.96 -9.27
N ALA A 105 -21.06 -4.91 -10.60
CA ALA A 105 -20.42 -5.98 -11.36
C ALA A 105 -18.94 -6.16 -10.97
N SER A 106 -18.22 -5.06 -10.76
CA SER A 106 -16.82 -5.07 -10.33
C SER A 106 -16.66 -5.68 -8.94
N VAL A 107 -17.50 -5.30 -7.97
CA VAL A 107 -17.48 -5.89 -6.61
C VAL A 107 -17.71 -7.41 -6.66
N THR A 108 -18.73 -7.87 -7.38
CA THR A 108 -19.02 -9.30 -7.55
C THR A 108 -17.83 -10.04 -8.18
N ARG A 109 -17.19 -9.45 -9.19
CA ARG A 109 -15.98 -10.01 -9.81
C ARG A 109 -14.82 -10.09 -8.83
N SER A 110 -14.57 -9.04 -8.04
CA SER A 110 -13.53 -9.02 -7.02
C SER A 110 -13.73 -10.10 -5.97
N LEU A 111 -14.95 -10.30 -5.46
CA LEU A 111 -15.27 -11.39 -4.51
C LEU A 111 -14.90 -12.77 -5.08
N LYS A 112 -15.26 -13.03 -6.35
CA LYS A 112 -14.90 -14.28 -7.04
C LYS A 112 -13.39 -14.46 -7.18
N ARG A 113 -12.67 -13.43 -7.64
CA ARG A 113 -11.21 -13.49 -7.87
C ARG A 113 -10.42 -13.65 -6.58
N LEU A 114 -10.84 -12.94 -5.53
CA LEU A 114 -10.23 -12.97 -4.21
C LEU A 114 -10.69 -14.15 -3.35
N ARG A 115 -11.65 -14.95 -3.84
CA ARG A 115 -12.16 -16.16 -3.18
C ARG A 115 -12.66 -15.90 -1.75
N THR A 116 -13.45 -14.84 -1.61
CA THR A 116 -13.99 -14.39 -0.31
C THR A 116 -15.44 -13.94 -0.45
N ASP A 117 -16.22 -14.09 0.61
CA ASP A 117 -17.63 -13.70 0.62
C ASP A 117 -17.85 -12.21 0.95
N TYR A 118 -16.80 -11.54 1.45
CA TYR A 118 -16.82 -10.10 1.72
C TYR A 118 -15.46 -9.42 1.48
N LEU A 119 -15.52 -8.10 1.29
CA LEU A 119 -14.38 -7.19 1.17
C LEU A 119 -14.35 -6.25 2.37
N ASP A 120 -13.16 -6.03 2.93
CA ASP A 120 -13.02 -5.16 4.09
C ASP A 120 -13.08 -3.70 3.67
N VAL A 121 -12.36 -3.32 2.60
CA VAL A 121 -12.40 -1.95 2.06
C VAL A 121 -12.61 -1.98 0.56
N VAL A 122 -13.50 -1.14 0.04
CA VAL A 122 -13.59 -0.85 -1.40
C VAL A 122 -13.38 0.64 -1.66
N TYR A 123 -12.39 0.95 -2.50
CA TYR A 123 -12.10 2.30 -2.98
C TYR A 123 -12.71 2.57 -4.35
N CYS A 124 -13.26 3.76 -4.57
CA CYS A 124 -13.36 4.30 -5.94
C CYS A 124 -11.95 4.69 -6.42
N HIS A 125 -11.46 4.07 -7.50
CA HIS A 125 -10.06 4.11 -7.93
C HIS A 125 -9.74 5.26 -8.89
N ASP A 126 -8.79 6.11 -8.53
CA ASP A 126 -8.28 7.23 -9.34
C ASP A 126 -9.40 8.18 -9.74
N VAL A 127 -10.05 8.72 -8.71
CA VAL A 127 -11.23 9.58 -8.82
C VAL A 127 -10.99 10.86 -9.60
N GLU A 128 -9.73 11.27 -9.81
CA GLU A 128 -9.38 12.44 -10.63
C GLU A 128 -9.68 12.25 -12.13
N PHE A 129 -9.87 11.00 -12.59
CA PHE A 129 -10.16 10.69 -14.00
C PHE A 129 -11.64 10.79 -14.38
N VAL A 130 -12.51 11.10 -13.41
CA VAL A 130 -13.96 11.24 -13.60
C VAL A 130 -14.47 12.53 -12.98
N SER A 131 -15.73 12.87 -13.26
CA SER A 131 -16.37 13.98 -12.56
C SER A 131 -16.60 13.63 -11.09
N GLU A 132 -16.60 14.64 -10.23
CA GLU A 132 -16.97 14.47 -8.82
C GLU A 132 -18.39 13.88 -8.65
N ASP A 133 -19.32 14.19 -9.57
CA ASP A 133 -20.67 13.63 -9.56
C ASP A 133 -20.66 12.11 -9.75
N ALA A 134 -19.86 11.62 -10.72
CA ALA A 134 -19.73 10.19 -10.98
C ALA A 134 -19.02 9.48 -9.81
N ALA A 135 -17.99 10.09 -9.23
CA ALA A 135 -17.34 9.56 -8.03
C ALA A 135 -18.30 9.47 -6.84
N LEU A 136 -19.11 10.52 -6.63
CA LEU A 136 -20.11 10.54 -5.57
C LEU A 136 -21.23 9.51 -5.77
N GLU A 137 -21.67 9.30 -7.02
CA GLU A 137 -22.64 8.25 -7.36
C GLU A 137 -22.09 6.85 -7.06
N ALA A 138 -20.83 6.58 -7.44
CA ALA A 138 -20.17 5.32 -7.11
C ALA A 138 -20.06 5.09 -5.59
N VAL A 139 -19.71 6.13 -4.81
CA VAL A 139 -19.68 6.05 -3.34
C VAL A 139 -21.06 5.72 -2.77
N ARG A 140 -22.13 6.33 -3.30
CA ARG A 140 -23.51 6.01 -2.90
C ARG A 140 -23.86 4.55 -3.21
N GLU A 141 -23.44 4.03 -4.36
CA GLU A 141 -23.68 2.63 -4.70
C GLU A 141 -22.88 1.66 -3.82
N LEU A 142 -21.61 1.95 -3.50
CA LEU A 142 -20.84 1.15 -2.55
C LEU A 142 -21.50 1.10 -1.17
N ARG A 143 -22.06 2.22 -0.69
CA ARG A 143 -22.84 2.25 0.56
C ARG A 143 -24.10 1.43 0.47
N ARG A 144 -24.79 1.48 -0.68
CA ARG A 144 -25.95 0.63 -0.95
C ARG A 144 -25.59 -0.86 -0.87
N ILE A 145 -24.47 -1.27 -1.46
CA ILE A 145 -23.97 -2.66 -1.39
C ILE A 145 -23.64 -3.04 0.06
N ARG A 146 -22.91 -2.20 0.80
CA ARG A 146 -22.64 -2.41 2.24
C ARG A 146 -23.93 -2.61 3.02
N ASP A 147 -24.88 -1.69 2.88
CA ASP A 147 -26.07 -1.63 3.74
C ASP A 147 -27.15 -2.67 3.38
N GLN A 148 -27.13 -3.21 2.16
CA GLN A 148 -28.13 -4.20 1.69
C GLN A 148 -27.57 -5.60 1.57
N ASP A 149 -26.39 -5.73 0.95
CA ASP A 149 -25.78 -7.03 0.64
C ASP A 149 -24.83 -7.48 1.77
N GLY A 150 -24.25 -6.53 2.52
CA GLY A 150 -23.32 -6.82 3.62
C GLY A 150 -21.95 -7.36 3.19
N THR A 151 -21.67 -7.36 1.88
CA THR A 151 -20.45 -7.90 1.28
C THR A 151 -19.28 -6.91 1.25
N ILE A 152 -19.49 -5.67 1.69
CA ILE A 152 -18.45 -4.63 1.85
C ILE A 152 -18.57 -4.06 3.26
N LYS A 153 -17.46 -3.82 3.95
CA LYS A 153 -17.45 -3.24 5.31
C LYS A 153 -17.21 -1.72 5.31
N TYR A 154 -16.12 -1.26 4.70
CA TYR A 154 -15.69 0.14 4.70
C TYR A 154 -15.49 0.67 3.28
N ILE A 155 -15.69 1.99 3.11
CA ILE A 155 -15.77 2.63 1.79
C ILE A 155 -14.86 3.85 1.74
N GLY A 156 -14.16 3.98 0.61
CA GLY A 156 -13.25 5.08 0.40
C GLY A 156 -13.08 5.51 -1.04
N ILE A 157 -12.15 6.44 -1.23
CA ILE A 157 -11.65 6.85 -2.54
C ILE A 157 -10.13 6.75 -2.57
N SER A 158 -9.56 6.58 -3.76
CA SER A 158 -8.12 6.70 -3.97
C SER A 158 -7.81 7.56 -5.18
N GLY A 159 -6.63 8.18 -5.21
CA GLY A 159 -6.20 8.99 -6.35
C GLY A 159 -4.87 9.69 -6.11
N TYR A 160 -4.40 10.42 -7.12
CA TYR A 160 -3.12 11.12 -7.06
C TYR A 160 -3.21 12.54 -6.50
N PRO A 161 -3.98 13.51 -7.06
CA PRO A 161 -3.89 14.88 -6.58
C PRO A 161 -4.52 15.04 -5.19
N VAL A 162 -3.74 15.51 -4.22
CA VAL A 162 -4.16 15.64 -2.82
C VAL A 162 -5.36 16.59 -2.69
N ASP A 163 -5.38 17.67 -3.47
CA ASP A 163 -6.46 18.66 -3.49
C ASP A 163 -7.78 18.07 -3.99
N VAL A 164 -7.74 17.24 -5.04
CA VAL A 164 -8.92 16.51 -5.56
C VAL A 164 -9.49 15.59 -4.49
N LEU A 165 -8.63 14.81 -3.82
CA LEU A 165 -9.04 13.93 -2.72
C LEU A 165 -9.70 14.71 -1.58
N CYS A 166 -9.08 15.82 -1.15
CA CYS A 166 -9.62 16.67 -0.09
C CYS A 166 -10.97 17.28 -0.47
N LYS A 167 -11.09 17.79 -1.69
CA LYS A 167 -12.32 18.41 -2.20
C LYS A 167 -13.45 17.40 -2.27
N LEU A 168 -13.19 16.22 -2.84
CA LEU A 168 -14.20 15.17 -2.98
C LEU A 168 -14.63 14.62 -1.61
N ALA A 169 -13.71 14.40 -0.67
CA ALA A 169 -14.06 13.93 0.67
C ALA A 169 -15.00 14.91 1.41
N LYS A 170 -14.71 16.22 1.35
CA LYS A 170 -15.58 17.28 1.90
C LYS A 170 -16.96 17.26 1.24
N ARG A 171 -16.99 17.09 -0.08
CA ARG A 171 -18.24 17.03 -0.85
C ARG A 171 -19.08 15.80 -0.50
N VAL A 172 -18.46 14.62 -0.37
CA VAL A 172 -19.14 13.39 0.06
C VAL A 172 -19.79 13.62 1.43
N LEU A 173 -19.06 14.16 2.41
CA LEU A 173 -19.63 14.47 3.72
C LEU A 173 -20.82 15.44 3.60
N ALA A 174 -20.64 16.55 2.87
CA ALA A 174 -21.68 17.57 2.73
C ALA A 174 -22.96 17.06 2.04
N GLU A 175 -22.84 16.21 1.02
CA GLU A 175 -23.98 15.74 0.24
C GLU A 175 -24.65 14.47 0.76
N THR A 176 -23.96 13.71 1.61
CA THR A 176 -24.47 12.41 2.11
C THR A 176 -24.67 12.38 3.61
N GLY A 177 -24.09 13.31 4.36
CA GLY A 177 -24.10 13.32 5.83
C GLY A 177 -23.22 12.25 6.48
N GLU A 178 -22.57 11.39 5.70
CA GLU A 178 -21.67 10.34 6.18
C GLU A 178 -20.27 10.60 5.57
N PRO A 179 -19.20 10.71 6.37
CA PRO A 179 -17.84 10.85 5.85
C PRO A 179 -17.36 9.53 5.22
N LEU A 180 -16.23 9.60 4.49
CA LEU A 180 -15.56 8.39 4.00
C LEU A 180 -14.80 7.71 5.14
N ASP A 181 -14.80 6.38 5.17
CA ASP A 181 -14.01 5.62 6.15
C ASP A 181 -12.51 5.78 5.85
N VAL A 182 -12.16 5.90 4.56
CA VAL A 182 -10.76 5.91 4.14
C VAL A 182 -10.51 6.71 2.86
N VAL A 183 -9.38 7.41 2.81
CA VAL A 183 -8.90 8.11 1.61
C VAL A 183 -7.43 7.73 1.37
N LEU A 184 -7.17 6.94 0.33
CA LEU A 184 -5.82 6.50 0.00
C LEU A 184 -5.17 7.48 -0.98
N SER A 185 -4.02 8.02 -0.60
CA SER A 185 -3.17 8.83 -1.48
C SER A 185 -1.90 8.06 -1.78
N TYR A 186 -1.47 8.07 -3.04
CA TYR A 186 -0.24 7.41 -3.45
C TYR A 186 0.83 8.41 -3.90
N ALA A 187 2.09 8.13 -3.58
CA ALA A 187 3.27 8.91 -3.96
C ALA A 187 3.32 10.39 -3.47
N ASN A 188 2.41 10.81 -2.58
CA ASN A 188 2.40 12.16 -2.00
C ASN A 188 2.94 12.26 -0.57
N PHE A 189 3.40 11.15 0.01
CA PHE A 189 4.30 11.17 1.14
C PHE A 189 5.45 10.18 0.94
N THR A 190 6.51 10.69 0.33
CA THR A 190 7.77 10.03 0.03
C THR A 190 8.91 10.93 0.48
N LEU A 191 10.17 10.51 0.27
CA LEU A 191 11.31 11.41 0.48
C LEU A 191 11.32 12.61 -0.49
N GLN A 192 10.75 12.47 -1.68
CA GLN A 192 10.71 13.55 -2.68
C GLN A 192 9.49 14.47 -2.52
N ASN A 193 8.38 13.98 -1.98
CA ASN A 193 7.12 14.71 -1.92
C ASN A 193 6.42 14.48 -0.58
N THR A 194 6.10 15.55 0.14
CA THR A 194 5.52 15.58 1.48
C THR A 194 4.12 16.20 1.51
N ARG A 195 3.53 16.51 0.34
CA ARG A 195 2.27 17.26 0.21
C ARG A 195 1.09 16.64 0.93
N LEU A 196 1.03 15.31 1.05
CA LEU A 196 -0.03 14.67 1.81
C LEU A 196 -0.01 15.10 3.28
N ALA A 197 1.18 15.25 3.87
CA ALA A 197 1.33 15.72 5.24
C ALA A 197 1.07 17.22 5.38
N SER A 198 1.64 18.05 4.49
CA SER A 198 1.56 19.51 4.59
C SER A 198 0.21 20.08 4.17
N GLU A 199 -0.49 19.43 3.23
CA GLU A 199 -1.74 19.95 2.65
C GLU A 199 -2.95 19.05 2.94
N GLY A 200 -2.76 17.73 3.01
CA GLY A 200 -3.84 16.74 3.03
C GLY A 200 -4.38 16.41 4.42
N VAL A 201 -3.50 16.12 5.39
CA VAL A 201 -3.89 15.57 6.71
C VAL A 201 -4.96 16.42 7.41
N ALA A 202 -4.74 17.73 7.52
CA ALA A 202 -5.69 18.62 8.19
C ALA A 202 -7.04 18.64 7.45
N GLN A 203 -7.03 18.75 6.13
CA GLN A 203 -8.25 18.86 5.33
C GLN A 203 -9.08 17.58 5.31
N LEU A 204 -8.42 16.41 5.23
CA LEU A 204 -9.09 15.11 5.24
C LEU A 204 -9.67 14.79 6.62
N ARG A 205 -8.94 15.12 7.69
CA ARG A 205 -9.47 15.06 9.06
C ARG A 205 -10.70 15.95 9.23
N ASP A 206 -10.63 17.19 8.76
CA ASP A 206 -11.73 18.15 8.85
C ASP A 206 -12.94 17.72 7.99
N ALA A 207 -12.71 16.91 6.94
CA ALA A 207 -13.75 16.23 6.16
C ALA A 207 -14.31 14.97 6.84
N GLY A 208 -13.87 14.66 8.07
CA GLY A 208 -14.32 13.51 8.85
C GLY A 208 -13.75 12.16 8.39
N VAL A 209 -12.73 12.14 7.52
CA VAL A 209 -12.09 10.90 7.07
C VAL A 209 -11.43 10.18 8.24
N ASP A 210 -11.73 8.90 8.43
CA ASP A 210 -11.26 8.14 9.59
C ASP A 210 -9.79 7.70 9.44
N VAL A 211 -9.40 7.19 8.25
CA VAL A 211 -8.02 6.76 7.96
C VAL A 211 -7.51 7.31 6.62
N VAL A 212 -6.24 7.74 6.57
CA VAL A 212 -5.56 8.17 5.33
C VAL A 212 -4.29 7.33 5.11
N PRO A 213 -4.36 6.24 4.32
CA PRO A 213 -3.19 5.47 3.96
C PRO A 213 -2.28 6.23 2.99
N ASN A 214 -0.98 6.23 3.27
CA ASN A 214 0.07 6.66 2.37
C ASN A 214 0.60 5.46 1.58
N ALA A 215 0.25 5.38 0.30
CA ALA A 215 0.70 4.32 -0.58
C ALA A 215 1.90 4.73 -1.43
N SER A 216 2.66 3.74 -1.88
CA SER A 216 3.76 3.96 -2.82
C SER A 216 4.86 4.85 -2.24
N VAL A 217 5.40 4.43 -1.09
CA VAL A 217 6.44 5.13 -0.32
C VAL A 217 7.74 5.42 -1.10
N LEU A 218 7.94 4.73 -2.24
CA LEU A 218 9.03 4.97 -3.19
C LEU A 218 8.63 5.77 -4.43
N GLY A 219 7.46 6.39 -4.43
CA GLY A 219 6.95 7.15 -5.57
C GLY A 219 6.80 6.27 -6.80
N MET A 220 6.08 5.15 -6.69
CA MET A 220 5.90 4.15 -7.76
C MET A 220 7.21 3.53 -8.26
N GLY A 221 8.22 3.50 -7.39
CA GLY A 221 9.54 2.99 -7.70
C GLY A 221 10.48 4.03 -8.32
N LEU A 222 10.09 5.31 -8.34
CA LEU A 222 10.97 6.41 -8.72
C LEU A 222 12.23 6.45 -7.85
N LEU A 223 12.08 6.30 -6.53
CA LEU A 223 13.16 6.44 -5.54
C LEU A 223 13.98 5.14 -5.38
N ARG A 224 14.60 4.68 -6.47
CA ARG A 224 15.41 3.44 -6.51
C ARG A 224 16.75 3.68 -7.20
N SER A 225 17.79 2.97 -6.78
CA SER A 225 19.11 3.00 -7.44
C SER A 225 19.09 2.57 -8.90
N ASP A 226 18.22 1.60 -9.21
CA ASP A 226 18.13 0.96 -10.53
C ASP A 226 17.21 1.73 -11.49
N GLY A 227 16.68 2.89 -11.07
CA GLY A 227 15.67 3.64 -11.79
C GLY A 227 14.25 3.08 -11.62
N VAL A 228 13.32 3.63 -12.41
CA VAL A 228 11.91 3.24 -12.35
C VAL A 228 11.72 1.77 -12.75
N PRO A 229 10.66 1.10 -12.28
CA PRO A 229 10.30 -0.23 -12.75
C PRO A 229 9.98 -0.23 -14.25
N VAL A 230 10.43 -1.28 -14.95
CA VAL A 230 10.12 -1.55 -16.36
C VAL A 230 9.61 -2.99 -16.45
N GLY A 231 8.29 -3.14 -16.51
CA GLY A 231 7.62 -4.44 -16.66
C GLY A 231 7.40 -4.84 -18.10
N ALA A 232 6.43 -5.74 -18.34
CA ALA A 232 6.07 -6.21 -19.67
C ALA A 232 5.60 -5.07 -20.60
N GLN A 233 5.02 -4.01 -20.03
CA GLN A 233 4.51 -2.85 -20.76
C GLN A 233 5.57 -1.78 -21.05
N GLY A 234 6.84 -2.01 -20.68
CA GLY A 234 7.92 -1.05 -20.88
C GLY A 234 7.93 0.07 -19.84
N ASP A 235 8.44 1.23 -20.21
CA ASP A 235 8.51 2.41 -19.34
C ASP A 235 7.16 3.12 -19.28
N TRP A 236 6.46 2.97 -18.16
CA TRP A 236 5.13 3.54 -17.90
C TRP A 236 5.15 4.70 -16.90
N HIS A 237 6.30 4.98 -16.27
CA HIS A 237 6.34 5.89 -15.14
C HIS A 237 6.24 7.35 -15.60
N PRO A 238 5.35 8.19 -15.04
CA PRO A 238 5.09 9.56 -15.51
C PRO A 238 6.21 10.58 -15.25
N ALA A 239 7.33 10.14 -14.68
CA ALA A 239 8.42 11.04 -14.31
C ALA A 239 9.18 11.45 -15.58
N SER A 240 9.45 12.75 -15.74
CA SER A 240 10.22 13.26 -16.87
C SER A 240 11.69 12.82 -16.82
N SER A 241 12.41 12.98 -17.93
CA SER A 241 13.83 12.62 -18.00
C SER A 241 14.69 13.46 -17.04
N GLU A 242 14.31 14.71 -16.81
CA GLU A 242 14.96 15.67 -15.93
C GLU A 242 14.75 15.31 -14.46
N LEU A 243 13.52 14.94 -14.08
CA LEU A 243 13.21 14.42 -12.75
C LEU A 243 14.01 13.15 -12.48
N ARG A 244 13.98 12.19 -13.39
CA ARG A 244 14.75 10.94 -13.27
C ARG A 244 16.26 11.19 -13.16
N SER A 245 16.77 12.19 -13.87
CA SER A 245 18.17 12.61 -13.77
C SER A 245 18.49 13.19 -12.39
N ALA A 246 17.58 13.96 -11.78
CA ALA A 246 17.74 14.44 -10.40
C ALA A 246 17.73 13.28 -9.39
N ILE A 247 16.82 12.32 -9.56
CA ILE A 247 16.81 11.10 -8.73
C ILE A 247 18.10 10.31 -8.88
N LYS A 248 18.65 10.20 -10.09
CA LYS A 248 19.92 9.51 -10.31
C LYS A 248 21.07 10.19 -9.55
N ARG A 249 21.13 11.52 -9.56
CA ARG A 249 22.12 12.28 -8.76
C ARG A 249 21.97 12.03 -7.26
N ALA A 250 20.73 12.00 -6.76
CA ALA A 250 20.43 11.65 -5.37
C ALA A 250 20.84 10.20 -5.03
N SER A 251 20.65 9.26 -5.96
CA SER A 251 21.15 7.89 -5.81
C SER A 251 22.66 7.84 -5.75
N ASP A 252 23.36 8.54 -6.65
CA ASP A 252 24.83 8.59 -6.66
C ASP A 252 25.39 9.19 -5.36
N PHE A 253 24.66 10.13 -4.76
CA PHE A 253 24.98 10.68 -3.44
C PHE A 253 24.89 9.62 -2.35
N CYS A 254 23.83 8.81 -2.34
CA CYS A 254 23.71 7.70 -1.39
C CYS A 254 24.84 6.68 -1.58
N ASP A 255 25.15 6.32 -2.83
CA ASP A 255 26.20 5.35 -3.14
C ASP A 255 27.57 5.79 -2.60
N ARG A 256 27.90 7.10 -2.69
CA ARG A 256 29.13 7.67 -2.11
C ARG A 256 29.20 7.57 -0.58
N HIS A 257 28.06 7.41 0.09
CA HIS A 257 27.96 7.23 1.54
C HIS A 257 27.71 5.77 1.94
N GLY A 258 27.82 4.82 0.99
CA GLY A 258 27.63 3.39 1.26
C GLY A 258 26.18 3.00 1.53
N GLU A 259 25.23 3.80 1.07
CA GLU A 259 23.79 3.61 1.28
C GLU A 259 23.05 3.54 -0.04
N LYS A 260 21.87 2.91 -0.03
CA LYS A 260 20.99 2.87 -1.21
C LYS A 260 19.84 3.86 -1.05
N LEU A 261 19.50 4.55 -2.14
CA LEU A 261 18.40 5.52 -2.15
C LEU A 261 17.10 4.90 -1.62
N GLU A 262 16.72 3.72 -2.09
CA GLU A 262 15.47 3.08 -1.67
C GLU A 262 15.44 2.72 -0.18
N VAL A 263 16.59 2.44 0.44
CA VAL A 263 16.67 2.13 1.88
C VAL A 263 16.39 3.39 2.71
N ILE A 264 16.98 4.51 2.32
CA ILE A 264 16.75 5.81 2.98
C ILE A 264 15.32 6.28 2.73
N ALA A 265 14.82 6.17 1.50
CA ALA A 265 13.48 6.59 1.13
C ALA A 265 12.37 5.77 1.83
N ILE A 266 12.49 4.44 1.88
CA ILE A 266 11.55 3.57 2.61
C ILE A 266 11.51 3.98 4.09
N ARG A 267 12.69 4.06 4.74
CA ARG A 267 12.73 4.38 6.16
C ARG A 267 12.17 5.77 6.44
N TYR A 268 12.59 6.79 5.69
CA TYR A 268 12.10 8.15 5.84
C TYR A 268 10.57 8.22 5.74
N ALA A 269 10.00 7.63 4.69
CA ALA A 269 8.56 7.69 4.43
C ALA A 269 7.76 6.96 5.51
N LEU A 270 8.16 5.74 5.89
CA LEU A 270 7.48 4.97 6.94
C LEU A 270 7.63 5.63 8.32
N GLU A 271 8.85 6.02 8.71
CA GLU A 271 9.16 6.55 10.04
C GLU A 271 8.54 7.94 10.26
N SER A 272 8.49 8.77 9.23
CA SER A 272 7.87 10.08 9.32
C SER A 272 6.34 9.97 9.29
N TRP A 273 5.79 9.15 8.39
CA TRP A 273 4.34 9.03 8.23
C TRP A 273 3.67 8.41 9.46
N ILE A 274 4.34 7.47 10.14
CA ILE A 274 3.79 6.83 11.35
C ILE A 274 3.42 7.88 12.42
N THR A 275 4.15 8.99 12.46
CA THR A 275 3.92 10.11 13.37
C THR A 275 3.05 11.18 12.73
N LEU A 276 3.38 11.67 11.53
CA LEU A 276 2.66 12.79 10.91
C LEU A 276 1.21 12.43 10.55
N GLY A 277 0.95 11.18 10.18
CA GLY A 277 -0.38 10.67 9.87
C GLY A 277 -1.22 10.27 11.09
N HIS A 278 -0.74 10.46 12.33
CA HIS A 278 -1.38 9.88 13.52
C HIS A 278 -2.85 10.29 13.71
N SER A 279 -3.23 11.54 13.37
CA SER A 279 -4.60 12.02 13.54
C SER A 279 -5.61 11.37 12.58
N VAL A 280 -5.10 10.78 11.50
CA VAL A 280 -5.83 10.03 10.46
C VAL A 280 -5.24 8.62 10.32
N GLY A 281 -4.69 8.10 11.41
CA GLY A 281 -4.01 6.80 11.48
C GLY A 281 -4.90 5.72 12.09
N SER A 282 -4.29 4.59 12.46
CA SER A 282 -5.00 3.45 13.03
C SER A 282 -4.38 2.92 14.32
N LEU A 283 -5.22 2.31 15.16
CA LEU A 283 -4.87 1.57 16.39
C LEU A 283 -4.72 0.05 16.14
N GLY A 284 -4.84 -0.39 14.88
CA GLY A 284 -4.73 -1.81 14.53
C GLY A 284 -3.39 -2.44 14.88
N ASP A 285 -3.32 -3.76 14.74
CA ASP A 285 -2.11 -4.54 15.03
C ASP A 285 -0.90 -3.98 14.26
N PRO A 286 0.16 -3.53 14.96
CA PRO A 286 1.30 -2.88 14.32
C PRO A 286 2.21 -3.84 13.54
N ALA A 287 2.06 -5.17 13.64
CA ALA A 287 2.99 -6.15 13.06
C ALA A 287 4.45 -5.92 13.53
N SER A 288 4.62 -5.64 14.83
CA SER A 288 5.90 -5.43 15.52
C SER A 288 6.78 -6.69 15.61
N GLY A 289 6.25 -7.84 15.22
CA GLY A 289 7.04 -8.87 14.54
C GLY A 289 7.27 -10.16 15.31
N MET A 290 6.46 -10.45 16.33
CA MET A 290 6.36 -11.79 16.88
C MET A 290 5.53 -12.68 15.94
N PRO A 291 6.13 -13.70 15.29
CA PRO A 291 5.37 -14.59 14.44
C PRO A 291 4.18 -15.17 15.18
N TRP A 292 3.03 -15.18 14.53
CA TRP A 292 1.78 -15.76 15.07
C TRP A 292 1.24 -15.09 16.34
N THR A 293 1.72 -13.91 16.69
CA THR A 293 1.23 -13.17 17.86
C THR A 293 0.44 -11.96 17.40
N THR A 294 -0.83 -11.87 17.79
CA THR A 294 -1.60 -10.64 17.64
C THR A 294 -1.07 -9.60 18.60
N GLU A 295 -0.73 -8.43 18.08
CA GLU A 295 -0.15 -7.33 18.83
C GLU A 295 -1.14 -6.16 18.88
N THR A 296 -0.93 -5.26 19.82
CA THR A 296 -1.74 -4.06 19.98
C THR A 296 -0.84 -2.85 19.95
N ASN A 297 -1.36 -1.75 19.43
CA ASN A 297 -0.63 -0.50 19.36
C ASN A 297 -0.17 0.03 20.74
N LYS A 298 -0.75 -0.44 21.86
CA LYS A 298 -0.31 -0.14 23.23
C LYS A 298 1.15 -0.51 23.49
N GLN A 299 1.66 -1.52 22.79
CA GLN A 299 3.05 -1.96 22.91
C GLN A 299 4.05 -0.97 22.30
N VAL A 300 3.56 -0.05 21.46
CA VAL A 300 4.36 0.97 20.75
C VAL A 300 3.83 2.39 21.01
N GLY A 301 3.38 2.64 22.25
CA GLY A 301 2.97 3.96 22.75
C GLY A 301 1.46 4.20 22.76
N GLY A 302 0.65 3.32 22.19
CA GLY A 302 -0.82 3.35 22.29
C GLY A 302 -1.52 4.45 21.49
N ARG A 303 -0.77 5.33 20.82
CA ARG A 303 -1.31 6.30 19.86
C ARG A 303 -1.68 5.63 18.53
N LYS A 304 -2.56 6.28 17.76
CA LYS A 304 -2.78 5.92 16.35
C LYS A 304 -1.46 6.06 15.58
N LEU A 305 -1.19 5.11 14.70
CA LEU A 305 -0.04 5.10 13.82
C LEU A 305 -0.51 5.45 12.40
N GLY A 306 0.20 6.35 11.72
CA GLY A 306 -0.07 6.62 10.30
C GLY A 306 0.02 5.33 9.49
N VAL A 307 -0.94 5.12 8.58
CA VAL A 307 -1.07 3.88 7.81
C VAL A 307 -0.27 3.98 6.51
N SER A 308 0.55 3.00 6.20
CA SER A 308 1.35 2.95 4.97
C SER A 308 1.11 1.68 4.15
N VAL A 309 1.14 1.82 2.83
CA VAL A 309 1.08 0.69 1.89
C VAL A 309 2.45 0.48 1.26
N MET A 310 3.07 -0.66 1.58
CA MET A 310 4.32 -1.12 0.96
C MET A 310 4.03 -2.04 -0.23
N GLY A 311 4.93 -2.10 -1.21
CA GLY A 311 4.82 -3.03 -2.34
C GLY A 311 6.17 -3.64 -2.65
N VAL A 312 6.20 -4.95 -2.88
CA VAL A 312 7.42 -5.73 -3.15
C VAL A 312 7.13 -6.81 -4.19
N SER A 313 8.14 -7.20 -4.96
CA SER A 313 8.03 -8.30 -5.94
C SER A 313 8.80 -9.54 -5.49
N LYS A 314 9.64 -9.45 -4.46
CA LYS A 314 10.54 -10.53 -4.01
C LYS A 314 10.51 -10.71 -2.50
N ARG A 315 10.64 -11.95 -2.02
CA ARG A 315 10.70 -12.26 -0.58
C ARG A 315 11.85 -11.54 0.14
N SER A 316 12.98 -11.34 -0.53
CA SER A 316 14.12 -10.62 0.05
C SER A 316 13.83 -9.12 0.26
N GLU A 317 13.02 -8.52 -0.61
CA GLU A 317 12.53 -7.13 -0.45
C GLU A 317 11.52 -7.06 0.70
N LEU A 318 10.59 -8.02 0.77
CA LEU A 318 9.61 -8.12 1.87
C LEU A 318 10.31 -8.17 3.23
N ARG A 319 11.25 -9.11 3.41
CA ARG A 319 11.98 -9.30 4.66
C ARG A 319 12.74 -8.03 5.07
N LYS A 320 13.40 -7.35 4.13
CA LYS A 320 14.11 -6.10 4.41
C LYS A 320 13.16 -4.96 4.78
N THR A 321 12.04 -4.81 4.08
CA THR A 321 11.04 -3.78 4.41
C THR A 321 10.45 -4.02 5.80
N LEU A 322 10.17 -5.28 6.15
CA LEU A 322 9.69 -5.65 7.49
C LEU A 322 10.75 -5.44 8.58
N GLN A 323 12.03 -5.66 8.29
CA GLN A 323 13.11 -5.31 9.21
C GLN A 323 13.18 -3.80 9.45
N VAL A 324 13.03 -2.98 8.40
CA VAL A 324 12.96 -1.51 8.54
C VAL A 324 11.75 -1.10 9.37
N TRP A 325 10.57 -1.65 9.09
CA TRP A 325 9.34 -1.39 9.83
C TRP A 325 9.48 -1.73 11.32
N ARG A 326 10.00 -2.92 11.65
CA ARG A 326 10.21 -3.35 13.04
C ARG A 326 11.22 -2.47 13.76
N SER A 327 12.30 -2.08 13.08
CA SER A 327 13.25 -1.12 13.65
C SER A 327 12.56 0.22 13.97
N ILE A 328 11.72 0.74 13.09
CA ILE A 328 10.96 1.98 13.34
C ILE A 328 10.10 1.82 14.59
N LEU A 329 9.38 0.71 14.71
CA LEU A 329 8.54 0.42 15.89
C LEU A 329 9.36 0.28 17.17
N ASP A 330 10.53 -0.36 17.11
CA ASP A 330 11.45 -0.47 18.24
C ASP A 330 11.86 0.92 18.74
N GLY A 331 11.98 1.92 17.86
CA GLY A 331 12.30 3.31 18.18
C GLY A 331 11.13 4.16 18.71
N LEU A 332 9.90 3.63 18.75
CA LEU A 332 8.75 4.32 19.33
C LEU A 332 8.76 4.25 20.86
N GLU A 333 7.90 5.07 21.48
CA GLU A 333 7.64 5.00 22.92
C GLU A 333 7.21 3.58 23.32
N ASN A 334 7.77 3.05 24.40
CA ASN A 334 7.63 1.66 24.87
C ASN A 334 8.17 0.57 23.93
N GLY A 335 8.72 0.91 22.75
CA GLY A 335 9.27 -0.05 21.79
C GLY A 335 10.45 -0.86 22.33
N GLN A 336 11.23 -0.33 23.27
CA GLN A 336 12.36 -1.04 23.89
C GLN A 336 11.94 -2.32 24.63
N GLU A 337 10.85 -2.26 25.41
CA GLU A 337 10.37 -3.42 26.15
C GLU A 337 9.81 -4.48 25.19
N PHE A 338 9.18 -4.04 24.11
CA PHE A 338 8.69 -4.93 23.08
C PHE A 338 9.83 -5.60 22.30
N ALA A 339 10.86 -4.85 21.91
CA ALA A 339 12.06 -5.43 21.30
C ALA A 339 12.63 -6.56 22.18
N ARG A 340 12.77 -6.31 23.49
CA ARG A 340 13.21 -7.31 24.45
C ARG A 340 12.32 -8.55 24.47
N LEU A 341 11.00 -8.39 24.48
CA LEU A 341 10.03 -9.50 24.45
C LEU A 341 10.08 -10.29 23.14
N ALA A 342 10.40 -9.61 22.03
CA ALA A 342 10.49 -10.21 20.71
C ALA A 342 11.81 -10.92 20.43
N GLY A 343 12.64 -11.14 21.46
CA GLY A 343 13.98 -11.73 21.31
C GLY A 343 14.98 -10.81 20.60
N ARG A 344 14.61 -9.54 20.38
CA ARG A 344 15.47 -8.47 19.89
C ARG A 344 16.22 -7.85 21.07
N TRP A 345 17.45 -7.41 20.86
CA TRP A 345 18.31 -6.98 21.95
C TRP A 345 17.98 -5.54 22.35
N ALA A 346 18.21 -5.15 23.61
CA ALA A 346 18.01 -3.75 24.04
C ALA A 346 18.77 -2.71 23.19
N ARG A 347 19.85 -3.16 22.51
CA ARG A 347 20.61 -2.38 21.53
C ARG A 347 19.83 -2.04 20.25
N ASP A 348 18.76 -2.74 19.94
CA ASP A 348 17.98 -2.52 18.71
C ASP A 348 17.15 -1.22 18.78
N HIS A 349 16.67 -0.85 19.98
CA HIS A 349 16.06 0.47 20.23
C HIS A 349 17.07 1.60 19.99
N GLU A 350 18.25 1.52 20.63
CA GLU A 350 19.33 2.50 20.47
C GLU A 350 19.81 2.58 19.00
N TRP A 351 19.96 1.42 18.35
CA TRP A 351 20.27 1.35 16.94
C TRP A 351 19.23 2.05 16.08
N SER A 352 17.94 1.85 16.38
CA SER A 352 16.87 2.53 15.66
C SER A 352 16.95 4.05 15.80
N LEU A 353 17.13 4.56 17.03
CA LEU A 353 17.27 6.00 17.26
C LEU A 353 18.49 6.59 16.52
N ASN A 354 19.62 5.89 16.54
CA ASN A 354 20.81 6.31 15.80
C ASN A 354 20.59 6.26 14.29
N ARG A 355 19.90 5.23 13.80
CA ARG A 355 19.58 5.08 12.38
C ARG A 355 18.62 6.16 11.90
N LYS A 356 17.65 6.57 12.72
CA LYS A 356 16.78 7.71 12.45
C LYS A 356 17.58 8.99 12.19
N HIS A 357 18.56 9.30 13.03
CA HIS A 357 19.42 10.47 12.83
C HIS A 357 20.26 10.35 11.54
N ALA A 358 20.83 9.18 11.26
CA ALA A 358 21.61 8.95 10.04
C ALA A 358 20.74 9.08 8.77
N VAL A 359 19.52 8.54 8.79
CA VAL A 359 18.55 8.68 7.70
C VAL A 359 18.18 10.14 7.49
N GLN A 360 17.99 10.93 8.55
CA GLN A 360 17.68 12.36 8.40
C GLN A 360 18.82 13.12 7.72
N ILE A 361 20.08 12.89 8.10
CA ILE A 361 21.23 13.53 7.47
C ILE A 361 21.30 13.21 5.97
N LEU A 362 21.09 11.94 5.61
CA LEU A 362 21.09 11.52 4.20
C LEU A 362 19.86 12.03 3.45
N ALA A 363 18.70 12.11 4.09
CA ALA A 363 17.48 12.69 3.53
C ALA A 363 17.71 14.16 3.16
N ASP A 364 18.32 14.95 4.04
CA ASP A 364 18.64 16.35 3.78
C ASP A 364 19.56 16.49 2.55
N GLY A 365 20.63 15.67 2.47
CA GLY A 365 21.52 15.66 1.31
C GLY A 365 20.86 15.17 0.02
N ILE A 366 19.91 14.23 0.10
CA ILE A 366 19.09 13.81 -1.05
C ILE A 366 18.23 14.96 -1.54
N LEU A 367 17.55 15.67 -0.63
CA LEU A 367 16.68 16.81 -0.97
C LEU A 367 17.47 17.92 -1.69
N GLU A 368 18.71 18.21 -1.29
CA GLU A 368 19.60 19.14 -1.98
C GLU A 368 19.81 18.76 -3.47
N HIS A 369 19.88 17.47 -3.79
CA HIS A 369 20.02 16.99 -5.16
C HIS A 369 18.72 17.00 -5.98
N LEU A 370 17.57 17.12 -5.31
CA LEU A 370 16.26 17.21 -5.98
C LEU A 370 15.94 18.63 -6.45
N GLU A 371 16.45 19.67 -5.79
CA GLU A 371 16.25 21.07 -6.17
C GLU A 371 14.75 21.40 -6.38
N GLN A 372 14.37 21.85 -7.58
CA GLN A 372 12.98 22.16 -7.98
C GLN A 372 12.04 20.96 -7.97
N TRP A 373 12.56 19.74 -7.85
CA TRP A 373 11.77 18.51 -7.84
C TRP A 373 11.27 18.13 -6.45
N GLN A 374 11.63 18.86 -5.39
CA GLN A 374 11.00 18.68 -4.08
C GLN A 374 9.51 19.05 -4.16
N ASP A 375 8.64 18.19 -3.60
CA ASP A 375 7.17 18.32 -3.65
C ASP A 375 6.58 18.44 -5.06
N TYR A 376 7.34 18.09 -6.10
CA TYR A 376 6.83 18.05 -7.47
C TYR A 376 5.79 16.95 -7.63
N THR A 377 4.68 17.31 -8.28
CA THR A 377 3.63 16.40 -8.73
C THR A 377 3.44 16.54 -10.23
N TRP A 378 3.35 15.43 -10.96
CA TRP A 378 2.94 15.44 -12.36
C TRP A 378 1.42 15.66 -12.52
N PRO A 379 0.93 16.11 -13.68
CA PRO A 379 -0.51 16.18 -13.95
C PRO A 379 -1.17 14.80 -13.86
N SER A 380 -2.27 14.70 -13.11
CA SER A 380 -3.17 13.53 -13.09
C SER A 380 -4.62 14.03 -13.04
N PRO A 381 -5.45 13.68 -14.03
CA PRO A 381 -5.07 13.09 -15.31
C PRO A 381 -4.23 14.07 -16.17
N PRO A 382 -3.61 13.62 -17.27
CA PRO A 382 -3.09 14.53 -18.29
C PRO A 382 -4.18 15.51 -18.75
N LEU A 383 -3.80 16.75 -19.10
CA LEU A 383 -4.75 17.81 -19.46
C LEU A 383 -5.67 17.47 -20.65
N ASP A 384 -5.20 16.60 -21.54
CA ASP A 384 -5.91 16.15 -22.74
C ASP A 384 -6.62 14.79 -22.55
N PHE A 385 -6.66 14.28 -21.31
CA PHE A 385 -7.28 13.00 -21.01
C PHE A 385 -8.74 12.96 -21.45
N LYS A 386 -9.12 11.83 -22.07
CA LYS A 386 -10.50 11.51 -22.42
C LYS A 386 -10.75 10.05 -22.05
N ASN A 387 -11.78 9.84 -21.23
CA ASN A 387 -12.26 8.51 -20.93
C ASN A 387 -12.81 7.86 -22.22
N LYS A 388 -12.25 6.72 -22.61
CA LYS A 388 -12.57 5.99 -23.84
C LYS A 388 -13.60 4.89 -23.65
N LEU A 389 -14.26 4.83 -22.49
CA LEU A 389 -15.31 3.86 -22.21
C LEU A 389 -16.34 3.80 -23.36
N ASP A 390 -16.40 2.67 -24.05
CA ASP A 390 -17.45 2.39 -25.01
C ASP A 390 -18.69 1.85 -24.29
N LYS A 391 -19.72 2.70 -24.16
CA LYS A 391 -20.98 2.36 -23.50
C LYS A 391 -21.78 1.25 -24.22
N GLY A 392 -21.39 0.86 -25.44
CA GLY A 392 -22.03 -0.19 -26.23
C GLY A 392 -21.68 -1.62 -25.80
N LEU A 393 -20.57 -1.83 -25.09
CA LEU A 393 -20.12 -3.14 -24.61
C LEU A 393 -20.57 -3.38 -23.16
N ARG A 394 -21.88 -3.51 -22.93
CA ARG A 394 -22.42 -3.82 -21.59
C ARG A 394 -22.31 -5.32 -21.28
N VAL A 395 -21.55 -5.62 -20.21
CA VAL A 395 -21.70 -6.70 -19.21
C VAL A 395 -21.58 -8.17 -19.66
N GLU A 396 -21.48 -8.52 -20.95
CA GLU A 396 -21.13 -9.90 -21.36
C GLU A 396 -19.66 -10.04 -21.76
N GLN A 397 -18.95 -10.82 -20.92
CA GLN A 397 -17.70 -11.52 -21.23
C GLN A 397 -16.59 -10.67 -21.85
N GLN A 398 -15.80 -10.00 -21.00
CA GLN A 398 -14.36 -10.03 -21.31
C GLN A 398 -13.97 -11.51 -21.30
N PRO A 399 -13.42 -12.07 -22.39
CA PRO A 399 -12.97 -13.45 -22.37
C PRO A 399 -12.00 -13.58 -21.21
N GLU A 400 -12.23 -14.57 -20.34
CA GLU A 400 -11.19 -15.05 -19.43
C GLU A 400 -9.96 -15.24 -20.31
N ALA A 401 -8.93 -14.42 -20.10
CA ALA A 401 -7.66 -14.61 -20.80
C ALA A 401 -7.30 -16.08 -20.59
N ASN A 402 -7.24 -16.84 -21.70
CA ASN A 402 -7.21 -18.30 -21.73
C ASN A 402 -6.70 -18.90 -20.42
N LEU A 403 -7.57 -19.61 -19.71
CA LEU A 403 -7.28 -20.43 -18.53
C LEU A 403 -6.13 -21.40 -18.83
N LEU A 404 -4.89 -20.91 -18.75
CA LEU A 404 -3.76 -21.75 -18.45
C LEU A 404 -3.94 -22.11 -16.98
N THR A 405 -4.16 -23.39 -16.73
CA THR A 405 -4.07 -23.99 -15.40
C THR A 405 -2.82 -23.42 -14.72
N PRO A 406 -2.87 -23.00 -13.45
CA PRO A 406 -1.68 -22.47 -12.80
C PRO A 406 -0.58 -23.53 -12.94
N ALA A 407 0.50 -23.18 -13.64
CA ALA A 407 1.75 -23.86 -13.39
C ALA A 407 2.01 -23.67 -11.89
N ALA A 408 2.30 -24.77 -11.18
CA ALA A 408 2.67 -24.70 -9.78
C ALA A 408 3.70 -23.58 -9.60
N SER A 409 3.52 -22.74 -8.57
CA SER A 409 4.50 -21.71 -8.24
C SER A 409 5.90 -22.30 -8.29
N PRO A 410 6.88 -21.61 -8.90
CA PRO A 410 8.24 -22.11 -8.91
C PRO A 410 8.68 -22.39 -7.46
N PRO A 411 9.45 -23.46 -7.22
CA PRO A 411 9.89 -23.80 -5.88
C PRO A 411 10.69 -22.61 -5.27
N PRO A 412 10.60 -22.40 -3.95
CA PRO A 412 11.27 -21.29 -3.28
C PRO A 412 12.78 -21.31 -3.53
N ASP A 413 13.38 -20.14 -3.75
CA ASP A 413 14.84 -20.00 -3.87
C ASP A 413 15.54 -20.59 -2.64
N GLU A 414 16.46 -21.54 -2.86
CA GLU A 414 17.27 -22.12 -1.79
C GLU A 414 18.15 -21.04 -1.14
N ILE A 415 17.98 -20.85 0.17
CA ILE A 415 18.85 -19.99 0.98
C ILE A 415 20.21 -20.71 1.09
N PRO A 416 21.34 -20.10 0.69
CA PRO A 416 22.64 -20.71 0.93
C PRO A 416 22.85 -20.85 2.44
N VAL A 417 22.91 -22.11 2.90
CA VAL A 417 23.25 -22.46 4.27
C VAL A 417 24.67 -21.98 4.52
N VAL A 418 24.82 -20.98 5.39
CA VAL A 418 26.13 -20.58 5.90
C VAL A 418 26.63 -21.74 6.75
N ALA A 419 27.62 -22.46 6.24
CA ALA A 419 28.31 -23.49 7.00
C ALA A 419 29.03 -22.85 8.19
N GLU A 420 28.57 -23.14 9.41
CA GLU A 420 29.37 -22.95 10.61
C GLU A 420 30.59 -23.88 10.56
N SER A 421 31.79 -23.30 10.52
CA SER A 421 32.94 -23.68 11.36
C SER A 421 34.25 -23.19 10.72
N VAL A 422 34.73 -22.02 11.17
CA VAL A 422 36.19 -21.79 11.22
C VAL A 422 36.50 -21.13 12.56
N SER A 423 37.11 -21.93 13.42
CA SER A 423 37.72 -21.52 14.68
C SER A 423 38.69 -20.35 14.47
N MET A 424 38.49 -19.24 15.17
CA MET A 424 39.53 -18.23 15.31
C MET A 424 40.64 -18.76 16.23
N PRO A 425 41.93 -18.69 15.84
CA PRO A 425 43.02 -19.03 16.74
C PRO A 425 43.21 -17.91 17.77
N VAL A 426 43.34 -18.33 19.02
CA VAL A 426 43.77 -17.50 20.14
C VAL A 426 45.21 -17.04 19.90
N ARG A 427 45.42 -15.72 19.80
CA ARG A 427 46.55 -14.99 20.40
C ARG A 427 46.31 -13.49 20.40
#